data_AF-A0A847KX66-F1
#
_entry.id   AF-A0A847KX66-F1
#
_cell.length_a   1.000
_cell.length_b   1.000
_cell.length_c   1.000
_cell.angle_alpha   90.00
_cell.angle_beta   90.00
_cell.angle_gamma   90.00
#
_symmetry.space_group_name_H-M   'P 1'
#
loop_
_entity.id
_entity.type
_entity.pdbx_description
1 polymer ?
#
loop_
_entity_poly.entity_id
_entity_poly.type
_entity_poly.pdbx_seq_one_letter_code
_entity_poly.pdbx_strand_id
1 'polypeptide(L)'
;MFFLCLFLFMVSNHKIYGQKIGIETNALYMATSTPNIGLTFRLSNHSSLSLLGGYNPWEFNSNRTNSLDNKIKPKIKHWLVKPEYKYWFCKTYEQFYLGIHALYGDYDIEGISLLSKNLKNARYDGYTVGGGLSMGYQWALGKHWGLETSVGFGYLYLKFSKYEAGSLGKELVEKVKNYVGPTGAAISFIYYFN
;
A
#
# COMPACT_ATOMS: atom_id res chain seq x y z
N MET A 1 6.81 18.89 8.01
CA MET A 1 7.31 19.98 7.13
C MET A 1 8.76 19.75 6.70
N PHE A 2 9.71 19.50 7.62
CA PHE A 2 11.15 19.37 7.30
C PHE A 2 11.51 18.18 6.37
N PHE A 3 10.86 17.02 6.55
CA PHE A 3 11.09 15.84 5.71
C PHE A 3 10.59 16.00 4.26
N LEU A 4 9.52 16.78 4.06
CA LEU A 4 8.98 17.07 2.72
C LEU A 4 9.95 17.96 1.92
N CYS A 5 10.59 18.92 2.57
CA CYS A 5 11.60 19.78 1.96
C CYS A 5 12.87 19.02 1.58
N LEU A 6 13.31 18.05 2.39
CA LEU A 6 14.49 17.23 2.08
C LEU A 6 14.26 16.33 0.85
N PHE A 7 13.04 15.80 0.71
CA PHE A 7 12.63 15.03 -0.46
C PHE A 7 12.60 15.92 -1.71
N LEU A 8 12.04 17.13 -1.63
CA LEU A 8 12.01 18.08 -2.74
C LEU A 8 13.42 18.56 -3.17
N PHE A 9 14.36 18.71 -2.21
CA PHE A 9 15.74 19.14 -2.50
C PHE A 9 16.60 18.03 -3.15
N MET A 10 16.30 16.75 -2.87
CA MET A 10 16.93 15.62 -3.57
C MET A 10 16.46 15.50 -5.02
N VAL A 11 15.25 15.97 -5.35
CA VAL A 11 14.69 15.91 -6.70
C VAL A 11 15.22 17.07 -7.59
N SER A 12 15.65 18.20 -7.01
CA SER A 12 15.97 19.42 -7.75
C SER A 12 17.31 19.42 -8.52
N ASN A 13 18.15 18.38 -8.36
CA ASN A 13 19.48 18.30 -8.99
C ASN A 13 19.55 17.33 -10.19
N HIS A 14 18.41 16.78 -10.62
CA HIS A 14 18.39 15.88 -11.77
C HIS A 14 18.08 16.66 -13.06
N LYS A 15 19.00 16.58 -14.04
CA LYS A 15 18.80 17.08 -15.40
C LYS A 15 17.51 16.49 -15.96
N ILE A 16 16.53 17.34 -16.27
CA ILE A 16 15.25 16.94 -16.86
C ILE A 16 15.49 16.60 -18.34
N TYR A 17 15.77 15.33 -18.62
CA TYR A 17 15.73 14.77 -19.97
C TYR A 17 14.63 13.72 -20.00
N GLY A 18 13.62 13.91 -20.87
CA GLY A 18 12.65 12.90 -21.31
C GLY A 18 12.36 11.76 -20.33
N GLN A 19 11.93 12.09 -19.11
CA GLN A 19 11.67 11.09 -18.08
C GLN A 19 10.54 10.18 -18.56
N LYS A 20 10.86 8.90 -18.76
CA LYS A 20 9.86 7.89 -19.05
C LYS A 20 9.00 7.70 -17.82
N ILE A 21 7.73 8.04 -17.94
CA ILE A 21 6.72 7.90 -16.89
C ILE A 21 5.92 6.64 -17.20
N GLY A 22 5.64 5.85 -16.18
CA GLY A 22 4.66 4.78 -16.25
C GLY A 22 3.51 5.02 -15.28
N ILE A 23 2.31 4.55 -15.65
CA ILE A 23 1.21 4.35 -14.71
C ILE A 23 1.15 2.86 -14.39
N GLU A 24 1.00 2.53 -13.12
CA GLU A 24 0.94 1.14 -12.66
C GLU A 24 -0.29 0.88 -11.82
N THR A 25 -0.69 -0.38 -11.77
CA THR A 25 -1.76 -0.84 -10.90
C THR A 25 -1.52 -2.26 -10.41
N ASN A 26 -1.70 -2.49 -9.11
CA ASN A 26 -1.45 -3.77 -8.43
C ASN A 26 -2.72 -4.61 -8.34
N ALA A 27 -2.76 -5.71 -9.08
CA ALA A 27 -3.87 -6.65 -9.12
C ALA A 27 -4.14 -7.33 -7.77
N LEU A 28 -3.10 -7.62 -6.98
CA LEU A 28 -3.29 -8.19 -5.63
C LEU A 28 -3.99 -7.20 -4.70
N TYR A 29 -3.69 -5.91 -4.85
CA TYR A 29 -4.33 -4.89 -4.04
C TYR A 29 -5.79 -4.67 -4.50
N MET A 30 -6.06 -4.72 -5.81
CA MET A 30 -7.43 -4.79 -6.32
C MET A 30 -8.21 -6.01 -5.80
N ALA A 31 -7.57 -7.17 -5.65
CA ALA A 31 -8.22 -8.37 -5.12
C ALA A 31 -8.73 -8.19 -3.68
N THR A 32 -8.18 -7.23 -2.92
CA THR A 32 -8.70 -6.80 -1.61
C THR A 32 -9.88 -5.83 -1.71
N SER A 33 -10.55 -5.80 -2.86
CA SER A 33 -11.50 -4.80 -3.34
C SER A 33 -10.92 -3.41 -3.60
N THR A 34 -9.63 -3.13 -3.37
CA THR A 34 -9.05 -1.77 -3.34
C THR A 34 -8.49 -1.28 -4.69
N PRO A 35 -9.17 -0.38 -5.45
CA PRO A 35 -8.55 0.32 -6.55
C PRO A 35 -7.34 1.08 -6.05
N ASN A 36 -6.33 1.03 -6.89
CA ASN A 36 -5.06 1.66 -6.66
C ASN A 36 -4.51 2.11 -8.00
N ILE A 37 -3.66 3.12 -7.94
CA ILE A 37 -2.97 3.67 -9.09
C ILE A 37 -1.60 4.13 -8.61
N GLY A 38 -0.59 3.89 -9.42
CA GLY A 38 0.75 4.33 -9.17
C GLY A 38 1.35 5.07 -10.34
N LEU A 39 2.34 5.90 -10.05
CA LEU A 39 3.21 6.53 -11.02
C LEU A 39 4.62 6.02 -10.80
N THR A 40 5.30 5.64 -11.88
CA THR A 40 6.72 5.29 -11.85
C THR A 40 7.52 6.20 -12.77
N PHE A 41 8.69 6.63 -12.30
CA PHE A 41 9.56 7.57 -12.97
C PHE A 41 10.94 6.96 -13.12
N ARG A 42 11.45 6.90 -14.36
CA ARG A 42 12.84 6.54 -14.60
C ARG A 42 13.75 7.68 -14.17
N LEU A 43 14.64 7.41 -13.22
CA LEU A 43 15.64 8.37 -12.73
C LEU A 43 16.98 8.24 -13.46
N SER A 44 17.38 7.02 -13.81
CA SER A 44 18.64 6.73 -14.49
C SER A 44 18.53 5.47 -15.35
N ASN A 45 19.66 4.86 -15.76
CA ASN A 45 19.66 3.55 -16.40
C ASN A 45 19.44 2.40 -15.40
N HIS A 46 19.64 2.63 -14.11
CA HIS A 46 19.55 1.60 -13.06
C HIS A 46 18.65 2.01 -11.90
N SER A 47 17.91 3.11 -12.01
CA SER A 47 17.12 3.66 -10.90
C SER A 47 15.75 4.12 -11.37
N SER A 48 14.72 3.83 -10.57
CA SER A 48 13.39 4.43 -10.71
C SER A 48 12.80 4.79 -9.36
N LEU A 49 11.84 5.70 -9.37
CA LEU A 49 11.02 6.06 -8.22
C LEU A 49 9.57 5.79 -8.55
N SER A 50 8.84 5.14 -7.64
CA SER A 50 7.42 4.84 -7.82
C SER A 50 6.63 5.39 -6.64
N LEU A 51 5.40 5.82 -6.88
CA LEU A 51 4.44 6.25 -5.87
C LEU A 51 3.11 5.56 -6.14
N LEU A 52 2.74 4.64 -5.27
CA LEU A 52 1.45 3.93 -5.32
C LEU A 52 0.47 4.55 -4.33
N GLY A 53 -0.76 4.81 -4.77
CA GLY A 53 -1.89 5.19 -3.92
C GLY A 53 -3.04 4.19 -4.06
N GLY A 54 -3.67 3.82 -2.95
CA GLY A 54 -4.86 2.96 -2.93
C GLY A 54 -5.95 3.50 -2.02
N TYR A 55 -7.22 3.29 -2.37
CA TYR A 55 -8.36 3.73 -1.56
C TYR A 55 -9.50 2.71 -1.58
N ASN A 56 -9.99 2.36 -0.38
CA ASN A 56 -11.11 1.47 -0.14
C ASN A 56 -12.21 2.22 0.64
N PRO A 57 -13.34 2.57 0.01
CA PRO A 57 -14.49 3.17 0.69
C PRO A 57 -15.60 2.19 1.07
N TRP A 58 -15.50 0.88 0.77
CA TRP A 58 -16.68 0.01 0.81
C TRP A 58 -17.07 -0.44 2.22
N GLU A 59 -18.38 -0.51 2.44
CA GLU A 59 -19.00 -1.30 3.51
C GLU A 59 -19.76 -2.45 2.86
N PHE A 60 -19.58 -3.65 3.39
CA PHE A 60 -20.24 -4.85 2.92
C PHE A 60 -21.49 -5.13 3.76
N ASN A 61 -22.56 -5.57 3.11
CA ASN A 61 -23.78 -5.97 3.80
C ASN A 61 -23.57 -7.31 4.53
N SER A 62 -24.08 -7.40 5.75
CA SER A 62 -24.07 -8.63 6.54
C SER A 62 -25.32 -8.70 7.42
N ASN A 63 -25.80 -9.92 7.68
CA ASN A 63 -26.90 -10.19 8.62
C ASN A 63 -26.39 -10.44 10.06
N ARG A 64 -25.11 -10.20 10.33
CA ARG A 64 -24.53 -10.42 11.66
C ARG A 64 -24.90 -9.25 12.57
N THR A 65 -25.18 -9.57 13.82
CA THR A 65 -25.35 -8.61 14.91
C THR A 65 -24.28 -8.80 15.99
N ASN A 66 -24.00 -7.75 16.75
CA ASN A 66 -23.15 -7.84 17.94
C ASN A 66 -23.96 -8.31 19.16
N SER A 67 -23.33 -8.46 20.33
CA SER A 67 -24.00 -8.88 21.57
C SER A 67 -25.09 -7.90 22.06
N LEU A 68 -25.16 -6.70 21.47
CA LEU A 68 -26.15 -5.66 21.75
C LEU A 68 -27.19 -5.54 20.62
N ASP A 69 -27.32 -6.58 19.80
CA ASP A 69 -28.23 -6.69 18.64
C ASP A 69 -28.09 -5.59 17.56
N ASN A 70 -26.94 -4.92 17.51
CA ASN A 70 -26.64 -3.95 16.46
C ASN A 70 -26.08 -4.65 15.23
N LYS A 71 -26.54 -4.25 14.04
CA LYS A 71 -26.05 -4.78 12.76
C LYS A 71 -24.57 -4.44 12.55
N ILE A 72 -23.76 -5.48 12.29
CA ILE A 72 -22.34 -5.35 11.93
C ILE A 72 -22.24 -5.17 10.42
N LYS A 73 -21.52 -4.14 9.97
CA LYS A 73 -21.21 -3.92 8.56
C LYS A 73 -19.73 -4.18 8.33
N PRO A 74 -19.33 -5.37 7.81
CA PRO A 74 -17.94 -5.63 7.50
C PRO A 74 -17.37 -4.55 6.59
N LYS A 75 -16.18 -4.05 6.91
CA LYS A 75 -15.50 -3.02 6.11
C LYS A 75 -14.00 -3.16 6.21
N ILE A 76 -13.32 -2.78 5.13
CA ILE A 76 -11.87 -2.65 5.02
C ILE A 76 -11.56 -1.23 4.56
N LYS A 77 -12.19 -0.22 5.17
CA LYS A 77 -12.03 1.16 4.71
C LYS A 77 -10.61 1.59 4.99
N HIS A 78 -9.90 2.06 3.98
CA HIS A 78 -8.55 2.58 4.18
C HIS A 78 -8.09 3.38 2.98
N TRP A 79 -7.06 4.19 3.19
CA TRP A 79 -6.23 4.70 2.12
C TRP A 79 -4.77 4.40 2.43
N LEU A 80 -3.94 4.28 1.42
CA LEU A 80 -2.52 4.01 1.57
C LEU A 80 -1.72 4.70 0.48
N VAL A 81 -0.59 5.28 0.86
CA VAL A 81 0.43 5.78 -0.05
C VAL A 81 1.74 5.06 0.21
N LYS A 82 2.42 4.64 -0.87
CA LYS A 82 3.68 3.90 -0.82
C LYS A 82 4.67 4.45 -1.84
N PRO A 83 5.56 5.37 -1.45
CA PRO A 83 6.73 5.70 -2.25
C PRO A 83 7.77 4.58 -2.17
N GLU A 84 8.39 4.26 -3.31
CA GLU A 84 9.38 3.20 -3.44
C GLU A 84 10.48 3.59 -4.43
N TYR A 85 11.73 3.60 -3.96
CA TYR A 85 12.89 3.68 -4.82
C TYR A 85 13.31 2.26 -5.23
N LYS A 86 13.60 2.04 -6.51
CA LYS A 86 14.00 0.75 -7.07
C LYS A 86 15.35 0.89 -7.77
N TYR A 87 16.29 0.02 -7.42
CA TYR A 87 17.57 -0.18 -8.10
C TYR A 87 17.53 -1.44 -8.96
N TRP A 88 17.77 -1.28 -10.26
CA TRP A 88 17.69 -2.31 -11.28
C TRP A 88 19.08 -2.83 -11.63
N PHE A 89 19.26 -4.15 -11.67
CA PHE A 89 20.58 -4.72 -11.94
C PHE A 89 20.95 -4.69 -13.43
N CYS A 90 19.97 -4.72 -14.33
CA CYS A 90 20.20 -4.70 -15.78
C CYS A 90 19.94 -3.31 -16.37
N LYS A 91 18.67 -2.94 -16.55
CA LYS A 91 18.23 -1.61 -16.94
C LYS A 91 16.92 -1.29 -16.22
N THR A 92 16.63 -0.01 -16.01
CA THR A 92 15.35 0.42 -15.46
C THR A 92 14.20 -0.15 -16.29
N TYR A 93 13.27 -0.82 -15.61
CA TYR A 93 12.11 -1.51 -16.17
C TYR A 93 12.41 -2.87 -16.83
N GLU A 94 13.59 -3.44 -16.59
CA GLU A 94 13.99 -4.75 -17.12
C GLU A 94 14.49 -5.66 -15.99
N GLN A 95 13.81 -6.80 -15.82
CA GLN A 95 14.21 -7.91 -14.95
C GLN A 95 14.22 -7.56 -13.46
N PHE A 96 15.24 -8.04 -12.73
CA PHE A 96 15.30 -8.00 -11.28
C PHE A 96 15.69 -6.61 -10.75
N TYR A 97 15.08 -6.23 -9.63
CA TYR A 97 15.42 -5.03 -8.87
C TYR A 97 15.35 -5.28 -7.35
N LEU A 98 16.09 -4.48 -6.60
CA LEU A 98 15.90 -4.29 -5.16
C LEU A 98 15.32 -2.90 -4.90
N GLY A 99 14.41 -2.79 -3.96
CA GLY A 99 13.80 -1.52 -3.61
C GLY A 99 13.81 -1.23 -2.11
N ILE A 100 13.60 0.04 -1.81
CA ILE A 100 13.33 0.54 -0.47
C ILE A 100 12.05 1.36 -0.54
N HIS A 101 11.12 1.08 0.37
CA HIS A 101 9.82 1.74 0.40
C HIS A 101 9.51 2.30 1.78
N ALA A 102 8.73 3.36 1.79
CA ALA A 102 7.96 3.78 2.94
C ALA A 102 6.48 3.56 2.64
N LEU A 103 5.66 3.48 3.68
CA LEU A 103 4.22 3.49 3.53
C LEU A 103 3.55 4.23 4.68
N TYR A 104 2.43 4.88 4.36
CA TYR A 104 1.53 5.49 5.32
C TYR A 104 0.10 5.19 4.89
N GLY A 105 -0.80 4.97 5.84
CA GLY A 105 -2.22 4.87 5.55
C GLY A 105 -3.08 4.88 6.79
N ASP A 106 -4.29 5.41 6.67
CA ASP A 106 -5.32 5.29 7.70
C ASP A 106 -6.29 4.17 7.34
N TYR A 107 -6.83 3.50 8.35
CA TYR A 107 -7.74 2.38 8.18
C TYR A 107 -8.84 2.37 9.23
N ASP A 108 -10.02 1.96 8.80
CA ASP A 108 -11.19 1.63 9.60
C ASP A 108 -11.70 0.25 9.16
N ILE A 109 -11.31 -0.74 9.95
CA ILE A 109 -11.54 -2.16 9.68
C ILE A 109 -12.54 -2.69 10.70
N GLU A 110 -13.63 -3.30 10.23
CA GLU A 110 -14.63 -3.91 11.10
C GLU A 110 -15.07 -5.28 10.55
N GLY A 111 -15.23 -6.24 11.46
CA GLY A 111 -16.00 -7.44 11.18
C GLY A 111 -15.44 -8.38 10.11
N ILE A 112 -14.15 -8.31 9.77
CA ILE A 112 -13.57 -9.19 8.74
C ILE A 112 -13.46 -10.62 9.29
N SER A 113 -14.32 -11.52 8.80
CA SER A 113 -14.34 -12.93 9.23
C SER A 113 -13.22 -13.77 8.62
N LEU A 114 -12.62 -13.32 7.50
CA LEU A 114 -11.66 -14.07 6.70
C LEU A 114 -10.24 -14.12 7.29
N LEU A 115 -9.88 -13.17 8.16
CA LEU A 115 -8.49 -13.03 8.66
C LEU A 115 -8.28 -13.51 10.10
N SER A 116 -9.31 -13.52 10.96
CA SER A 116 -9.23 -14.11 12.31
C SER A 116 -10.59 -14.15 13.02
N LYS A 117 -10.81 -15.13 13.91
CA LYS A 117 -11.96 -15.12 14.84
C LYS A 117 -12.00 -13.85 15.71
N ASN A 118 -10.84 -13.25 16.01
CA ASN A 118 -10.71 -12.02 16.81
C ASN A 118 -11.09 -10.74 16.06
N LEU A 119 -11.15 -10.78 14.71
CA LEU A 119 -11.58 -9.67 13.85
C LEU A 119 -13.10 -9.67 13.60
N LYS A 120 -13.80 -10.73 14.03
CA LYS A 120 -15.23 -10.91 13.79
C LYS A 120 -16.10 -9.90 14.55
N ASN A 121 -15.68 -9.55 15.78
CA ASN A 121 -16.45 -8.73 16.73
C ASN A 121 -15.70 -7.46 17.18
N ALA A 122 -14.68 -7.04 16.43
CA ALA A 122 -13.91 -5.85 16.75
C ALA A 122 -13.85 -4.91 15.54
N ARG A 123 -13.86 -3.60 15.84
CA ARG A 123 -13.53 -2.55 14.90
C ARG A 123 -12.17 -1.96 15.31
N TYR A 124 -11.32 -1.70 14.32
CA TYR A 124 -10.00 -1.12 14.48
C TYR A 124 -9.94 0.12 13.61
N ASP A 125 -9.78 1.27 14.25
CA ASP A 125 -9.64 2.57 13.59
C ASP A 125 -8.28 3.14 13.96
N GLY A 126 -7.49 3.55 12.97
CA GLY A 126 -6.13 4.02 13.23
C GLY A 126 -5.32 4.27 11.98
N TYR A 127 -4.01 4.45 12.18
CA TYR A 127 -3.05 4.66 11.11
C TYR A 127 -1.86 3.73 11.23
N THR A 128 -1.21 3.52 10.09
CA THR A 128 0.07 2.86 10.00
C THR A 128 1.08 3.74 9.29
N VAL A 129 2.32 3.67 9.78
CA VAL A 129 3.48 4.25 9.10
C VAL A 129 4.62 3.26 9.21
N GLY A 130 5.42 3.14 8.15
CA GLY A 130 6.55 2.23 8.18
C GLY A 130 7.35 2.26 6.90
N GLY A 131 8.21 1.27 6.78
CA GLY A 131 9.07 1.12 5.61
C GLY A 131 9.78 -0.22 5.63
N GLY A 132 10.40 -0.54 4.50
CA GLY A 132 11.02 -1.83 4.31
C GLY A 132 11.83 -1.90 3.03
N LEU A 133 12.29 -3.11 2.76
CA LEU A 133 12.94 -3.47 1.52
C LEU A 133 11.98 -4.28 0.67
N SER A 134 12.15 -4.17 -0.64
CA SER A 134 11.43 -4.96 -1.62
C SER A 134 12.40 -5.63 -2.58
N MET A 135 11.94 -6.73 -3.18
CA MET A 135 12.59 -7.32 -4.34
C MET A 135 11.49 -7.66 -5.34
N GLY A 136 11.80 -7.47 -6.61
CA GLY A 136 10.84 -7.75 -7.67
C GLY A 136 11.50 -8.06 -8.99
N TYR A 137 10.69 -8.56 -9.91
CA TYR A 137 11.07 -8.87 -11.27
C TYR A 137 10.06 -8.28 -12.23
N GLN A 138 10.54 -7.63 -13.28
CA GLN A 138 9.70 -7.04 -14.30
C GLN A 138 9.95 -7.61 -15.69
N TRP A 139 8.87 -8.03 -16.35
CA TRP A 139 8.85 -8.39 -17.75
C TRP A 139 8.36 -7.22 -18.61
N ALA A 140 9.10 -6.89 -19.66
CA ALA A 140 8.63 -6.01 -20.72
C ALA A 140 7.75 -6.82 -21.68
N LEU A 141 6.44 -6.53 -21.70
CA LEU A 141 5.46 -7.22 -22.55
C LEU A 141 5.26 -6.54 -23.91
N GLY A 142 5.94 -5.41 -24.14
CA GLY A 142 5.90 -4.66 -25.39
C GLY A 142 6.53 -3.28 -25.23
N LYS A 143 6.29 -2.39 -26.20
CA LYS A 143 6.85 -1.02 -26.18
C LYS A 143 6.30 -0.15 -25.05
N HIS A 144 5.08 -0.44 -24.59
CA HIS A 144 4.35 0.38 -23.62
C HIS A 144 3.85 -0.42 -22.43
N TRP A 145 4.07 -1.74 -22.37
CA TRP A 145 3.48 -2.58 -21.33
C TRP A 145 4.55 -3.32 -20.54
N GLY A 146 4.40 -3.31 -19.21
CA GLY A 146 5.21 -4.08 -18.27
C GLY A 146 4.33 -4.88 -17.32
N LEU A 147 4.87 -6.01 -16.86
CA LEU A 147 4.31 -6.80 -15.77
C LEU A 147 5.39 -6.91 -14.69
N GLU A 148 5.08 -6.53 -13.46
CA GLU A 148 5.97 -6.62 -12.31
C GLU A 148 5.40 -7.58 -11.27
N THR A 149 6.23 -8.44 -10.72
CA THR A 149 5.95 -9.14 -9.46
C THR A 149 6.91 -8.65 -8.39
N SER A 150 6.41 -8.41 -7.17
CA SER A 150 7.28 -8.00 -6.07
C SER A 150 6.75 -8.43 -4.72
N VAL A 151 7.69 -8.57 -3.78
CA VAL A 151 7.41 -8.80 -2.36
C VAL A 151 8.23 -7.81 -1.53
N GLY A 152 7.64 -7.35 -0.43
CA GLY A 152 8.24 -6.40 0.50
C GLY A 152 8.24 -6.93 1.91
N PHE A 153 9.32 -6.69 2.64
CA PHE A 153 9.46 -7.03 4.05
C PHE A 153 9.99 -5.80 4.81
N GLY A 154 9.44 -5.53 5.99
CA GLY A 154 9.77 -4.32 6.71
C GLY A 154 9.16 -4.21 8.08
N TYR A 155 9.20 -3.00 8.60
CA TYR A 155 8.68 -2.63 9.91
C TYR A 155 7.51 -1.66 9.76
N LEU A 156 6.44 -1.90 10.49
CA LEU A 156 5.27 -1.03 10.59
C LEU A 156 5.03 -0.64 12.05
N TYR A 157 4.86 0.66 12.25
CA TYR A 157 4.24 1.22 13.44
C TYR A 157 2.73 1.33 13.19
N LEU A 158 1.93 0.74 14.07
CA LEU A 158 0.47 0.74 14.02
C LEU A 158 -0.05 1.40 15.29
N LYS A 159 -0.86 2.45 15.13
CA LYS A 159 -1.57 3.08 16.24
C LYS A 159 -3.06 3.02 15.95
N PHE A 160 -3.83 2.38 16.83
CA PHE A 160 -5.27 2.18 16.63
C PHE A 160 -6.06 2.18 17.92
N SER A 161 -7.30 2.63 17.83
CA SER A 161 -8.33 2.42 18.83
C SER A 161 -9.14 1.18 18.48
N LYS A 162 -9.28 0.29 19.47
CA LYS A 162 -10.12 -0.91 19.35
C LYS A 162 -11.52 -0.57 19.87
N TYR A 163 -12.53 -0.81 19.06
CA TYR A 163 -13.94 -0.68 19.43
C TYR A 163 -14.61 -2.07 19.42
N GLU A 164 -15.70 -2.21 20.16
CA GLU A 164 -16.64 -3.30 19.90
C GLU A 164 -17.23 -3.17 18.48
N ALA A 165 -17.52 -4.29 17.81
CA ALA A 165 -18.19 -4.23 16.50
C ALA A 165 -19.61 -3.66 16.63
N GLY A 166 -20.08 -2.92 15.62
CA GLY A 166 -21.35 -2.19 15.60
C GLY A 166 -21.18 -0.66 15.66
N SER A 167 -22.12 0.10 15.08
CA SER A 167 -22.05 1.57 14.96
C SER A 167 -22.05 2.33 16.30
N LEU A 168 -22.44 1.66 17.39
CA LEU A 168 -22.47 2.18 18.77
C LEU A 168 -21.40 1.53 19.67
N GLY A 169 -20.41 0.84 19.08
CA GLY A 169 -19.36 0.16 19.82
C GLY A 169 -18.53 1.13 20.66
N LYS A 170 -18.39 0.85 21.96
CA LYS A 170 -17.56 1.67 22.85
C LYS A 170 -16.08 1.47 22.53
N GLU A 171 -15.30 2.54 22.66
CA GLU A 171 -13.86 2.44 22.63
C GLU A 171 -13.40 1.58 23.82
N LEU A 172 -12.70 0.49 23.50
CA LEU A 172 -12.20 -0.43 24.50
C LEU A 172 -10.82 0.02 24.98
N VAL A 173 -9.93 0.34 24.04
CA VAL A 173 -8.52 0.62 24.34
C VAL A 173 -7.79 1.20 23.11
N GLU A 174 -6.97 2.23 23.34
CA GLU A 174 -5.95 2.69 22.40
C GLU A 174 -4.71 1.79 22.50
N LYS A 175 -4.21 1.29 21.37
CA LYS A 175 -3.04 0.41 21.31
C LYS A 175 -2.04 0.89 20.29
N VAL A 176 -0.78 0.71 20.65
CA VAL A 176 0.37 0.79 19.74
C VAL A 176 0.90 -0.62 19.53
N LYS A 177 1.16 -0.98 18.27
CA LYS A 177 1.75 -2.26 17.89
C LYS A 177 2.88 -2.03 16.89
N ASN A 178 4.01 -2.66 17.18
CA ASN A 178 5.12 -2.77 16.26
C ASN A 178 5.00 -4.10 15.52
N TYR A 179 5.10 -4.06 14.19
CA TYR A 179 5.03 -5.24 13.34
C TYR A 179 6.30 -5.33 12.49
N VAL A 180 6.90 -6.50 12.44
CA VAL A 180 8.01 -6.84 11.54
C VAL A 180 7.57 -8.05 10.73
N GLY A 181 7.59 -7.93 9.42
CA GLY A 181 7.03 -8.97 8.56
C GLY A 181 6.86 -8.55 7.10
N PRO A 182 6.14 -9.36 6.32
CA PRO A 182 5.69 -8.96 4.98
C PRO A 182 4.90 -7.65 5.03
N THR A 183 5.36 -6.64 4.28
CA THR A 183 4.74 -5.31 4.20
C THR A 183 4.06 -5.02 2.87
N GLY A 184 4.23 -5.91 1.88
CA GLY A 184 3.53 -5.80 0.62
C GLY A 184 3.83 -6.97 -0.32
N ALA A 185 2.91 -7.17 -1.27
CA ALA A 185 3.11 -8.02 -2.42
C ALA A 185 2.41 -7.36 -3.61
N ALA A 186 2.96 -7.52 -4.80
CA ALA A 186 2.38 -6.97 -6.01
C ALA A 186 2.42 -7.94 -7.19
N ILE A 187 1.36 -7.87 -7.99
CA ILE A 187 1.34 -8.25 -9.40
C ILE A 187 0.86 -7.00 -10.12
N SER A 188 1.78 -6.20 -10.64
CA SER A 188 1.48 -4.88 -11.19
C SER A 188 1.49 -4.89 -12.72
N PHE A 189 0.44 -4.35 -13.31
CA PHE A 189 0.39 -4.01 -14.73
C PHE A 189 0.81 -2.55 -14.90
N ILE A 190 1.72 -2.31 -15.84
CA ILE A 190 2.36 -1.00 -16.02
C ILE A 190 2.20 -0.56 -17.47
N TYR A 191 1.75 0.67 -17.68
CA TYR A 191 1.72 1.32 -18.98
C TYR A 191 2.73 2.46 -19.02
N TYR A 192 3.64 2.46 -19.99
CA TYR A 192 4.69 3.47 -20.17
C TYR A 192 4.32 4.50 -21.24
N PHE A 193 4.41 5.78 -20.87
CA PHE A 193 4.34 6.91 -21.79
C PHE A 193 5.74 7.14 -22.36
N ASN A 194 5.89 6.90 -23.66
CA ASN A 194 7.13 7.15 -24.41
C ASN A 194 7.11 8.55 -25.02
#